data_AF-A0A9E3KKM7-F1
#
_entry.id   AF-A0A9E3KKM7-F1
#
_cell.length_a   1.000
_cell.length_b   1.000
_cell.length_c   1.000
_cell.angle_alpha   90.00
_cell.angle_beta   90.00
_cell.angle_gamma   90.00
#
_symmetry.space_group_name_H-M   'P 1'
#
loop_
_entity.id
_entity.type
_entity.pdbx_description
1 polymer ?
#
loop_
_entity_poly.entity_id
_entity_poly.type
_entity_poly.pdbx_seq_one_letter_code
_entity_poly.pdbx_strand_id
1 'polypeptide(L)'
;MNSLDPRVKRLPKIGQPGQVEPKAPLDQFGTFEVFVQPKEGKPFQHEGIVHAPNLELAFVLAKEAFTRRFTCVSIYVVDTRNVYTSPMTEGNTSVFEFIHEIPAQPGEKIAYEIYQLIKRGKQHIHAGTVQAVTPQEAMSEAKKVYNTGKVIYNLWAIRTSDIRFTKPEEQELWLTLPEKKFRDASAYKAGDKLTEFLDRQKN
;
A
#
# COMPACT_ATOMS: atom_id res chain seq x y z
N MET A 1 -12.25 -47.99 9.62
CA MET A 1 -12.10 -48.25 8.16
C MET A 1 -11.13 -47.22 7.63
N ASN A 2 -9.92 -47.61 7.20
CA ASN A 2 -8.93 -46.65 6.73
C ASN A 2 -9.15 -46.36 5.24
N SER A 3 -9.19 -45.08 4.85
CA SER A 3 -9.33 -44.68 3.45
C SER A 3 -8.17 -45.23 2.61
N LEU A 4 -8.48 -45.73 1.41
CA LEU A 4 -7.48 -46.19 0.44
C LEU A 4 -6.85 -45.05 -0.33
N ASP A 5 -7.39 -43.82 -0.26
CA ASP A 5 -6.86 -42.66 -0.97
C ASP A 5 -5.53 -42.21 -0.32
N PRO A 6 -4.40 -42.25 -1.06
CA PRO A 6 -3.10 -41.86 -0.53
C PRO A 6 -3.02 -40.36 -0.16
N ARG A 7 -3.93 -39.51 -0.63
CA ARG A 7 -4.03 -38.11 -0.18
C ARG A 7 -4.60 -38.02 1.24
N VAL A 8 -5.59 -38.85 1.56
CA VAL A 8 -6.19 -38.93 2.91
C VAL A 8 -5.16 -39.43 3.93
N LYS A 9 -4.31 -40.38 3.52
CA LYS A 9 -3.19 -40.86 4.36
C LYS A 9 -2.08 -39.82 4.58
N ARG A 10 -2.01 -38.78 3.74
CA ARG A 10 -1.02 -37.69 3.81
C ARG A 10 -1.55 -36.45 4.54
N LEU A 11 -2.84 -36.40 4.87
CA LEU A 11 -3.37 -35.29 5.63
C LEU A 11 -2.71 -35.24 7.01
N PRO A 12 -2.33 -34.04 7.50
CA PRO A 12 -1.89 -33.92 8.88
C PRO A 12 -3.03 -34.38 9.81
N LYS A 13 -2.66 -34.97 10.95
CA LYS A 13 -3.65 -35.30 11.98
C LYS A 13 -4.35 -34.00 12.38
N ILE A 14 -5.65 -33.92 12.13
CA ILE A 14 -6.48 -32.81 12.62
C ILE A 14 -6.42 -32.85 14.15
N GLY A 15 -6.25 -31.69 14.79
CA GLY A 15 -6.25 -31.58 16.24
C GLY A 15 -7.54 -32.13 16.88
N GLN A 16 -7.57 -32.27 18.20
CA GLN A 16 -8.78 -32.74 18.88
C GLN A 16 -9.93 -31.73 18.68
N PRO A 17 -11.15 -32.18 18.30
CA PRO A 17 -12.30 -31.29 18.18
C PRO A 17 -12.52 -30.48 19.47
N GLY A 18 -12.57 -29.15 19.36
CA GLY A 18 -12.73 -28.25 20.50
C GLY A 18 -11.42 -27.82 21.19
N GLN A 19 -10.26 -28.32 20.75
CA GLN A 19 -8.94 -27.83 21.18
C GLN A 19 -8.24 -27.10 20.04
N VAL A 20 -8.02 -25.80 20.22
CA VAL A 20 -7.24 -24.97 19.29
C VAL A 20 -5.82 -24.87 19.86
N GLU A 21 -4.90 -25.65 19.31
CA GLU A 21 -3.48 -25.52 19.65
C GLU A 21 -2.93 -24.21 19.04
N PRO A 22 -2.22 -23.38 19.81
CA PRO A 22 -1.58 -22.19 19.26
C PRO A 22 -0.53 -22.62 18.24
N LYS A 23 -0.55 -21.94 17.09
CA LYS A 23 0.45 -22.16 16.04
C LYS A 23 1.85 -21.85 16.55
N ALA A 24 2.85 -22.53 15.99
CA ALA A 24 4.23 -22.19 16.27
C ALA A 24 4.48 -20.69 15.99
N PRO A 25 5.29 -20.00 16.79
CA PRO A 25 5.74 -18.65 16.45
C PRO A 25 6.33 -18.66 15.03
N LEU A 26 5.89 -17.74 14.17
CA LEU A 26 6.25 -17.65 12.74
C LEU A 26 5.64 -18.73 11.80
N ASP A 27 4.59 -19.45 12.22
CA ASP A 27 3.74 -20.26 11.31
C ASP A 27 2.88 -19.41 10.34
N GLN A 28 3.06 -18.10 10.37
CA GLN A 28 2.42 -17.16 9.44
C GLN A 28 3.49 -16.32 8.76
N PHE A 29 3.29 -16.08 7.47
CA PHE A 29 4.11 -15.16 6.71
C PHE A 29 3.97 -13.72 7.24
N GLY A 30 5.04 -12.94 7.08
CA GLY A 30 5.05 -11.53 7.46
C GLY A 30 4.08 -10.72 6.60
N THR A 31 3.54 -9.65 7.18
CA THR A 31 2.67 -8.71 6.48
C THR A 31 3.50 -7.59 5.86
N PHE A 32 3.20 -7.28 4.60
CA PHE A 32 3.86 -6.22 3.86
C PHE A 32 2.82 -5.24 3.32
N GLU A 33 3.04 -3.96 3.56
CA GLU A 33 2.25 -2.88 2.99
C GLU A 33 2.64 -2.67 1.52
N VAL A 34 1.63 -2.50 0.67
CA VAL A 34 1.79 -2.33 -0.77
C VAL A 34 1.40 -0.91 -1.17
N PHE A 35 2.32 -0.24 -1.87
CA PHE A 35 2.11 1.08 -2.44
C PHE A 35 2.21 1.02 -3.95
N VAL A 36 1.27 1.67 -4.64
CA VAL A 36 1.18 1.67 -6.10
C VAL A 36 1.31 3.10 -6.60
N GLN A 37 2.04 3.29 -7.70
CA GLN A 37 2.01 4.52 -8.48
C GLN A 37 1.15 4.29 -9.73
N PRO A 38 -0.04 4.91 -9.80
CA PRO A 38 -0.98 4.65 -10.91
C PRO A 38 -0.48 5.17 -12.26
N LYS A 39 0.26 6.29 -12.26
CA LYS A 39 0.80 6.98 -13.44
C LYS A 39 2.10 7.70 -13.08
N GLU A 40 2.94 7.91 -14.07
CA GLU A 40 4.18 8.69 -13.90
C GLU A 40 3.89 10.08 -13.34
N GLY A 41 4.74 10.53 -12.42
CA GLY A 41 4.60 11.83 -11.73
C GLY A 41 3.44 11.91 -10.73
N LYS A 42 2.63 10.87 -10.56
CA LYS A 42 1.65 10.80 -9.47
C LYS A 42 2.30 10.24 -8.20
N PRO A 43 1.84 10.66 -7.01
CA PRO A 43 2.35 10.12 -5.76
C PRO A 43 1.98 8.64 -5.63
N PHE A 44 2.79 7.90 -4.87
CA PHE A 44 2.46 6.54 -4.45
C PHE A 44 1.26 6.58 -3.51
N GLN A 45 0.40 5.57 -3.63
CA GLN A 45 -0.76 5.40 -2.77
C GLN A 45 -0.78 3.99 -2.19
N HIS A 46 -1.12 3.87 -0.90
CA HIS A 46 -1.30 2.58 -0.25
C HIS A 46 -2.53 1.87 -0.82
N GLU A 47 -2.39 0.63 -1.28
CA GLU A 47 -3.48 -0.14 -1.89
C GLU A 47 -3.86 -1.39 -1.09
N GLY A 48 -3.08 -1.78 -0.09
CA GLY A 48 -3.39 -2.90 0.78
C GLY A 48 -2.15 -3.64 1.25
N ILE A 49 -2.33 -4.92 1.58
CA ILE A 49 -1.29 -5.79 2.12
C ILE A 49 -1.15 -7.10 1.37
N VAL A 50 0.03 -7.70 1.46
CA VAL A 50 0.28 -9.11 1.12
C VAL A 50 0.96 -9.81 2.29
N HIS A 51 0.84 -11.14 2.33
CA HIS A 51 1.57 -11.98 3.28
C HIS A 51 2.64 -12.78 2.54
N ALA A 52 3.90 -12.60 2.94
CA ALA A 52 5.04 -13.22 2.27
C ALA A 52 6.16 -13.61 3.27
N PRO A 53 7.08 -14.51 2.90
CA PRO A 53 8.23 -14.85 3.74
C PRO A 53 9.32 -13.76 3.71
N ASN A 54 9.36 -12.89 2.69
CA ASN A 54 10.35 -11.81 2.55
C ASN A 54 9.87 -10.73 1.56
N LEU A 55 10.62 -9.62 1.49
CA LEU A 55 10.34 -8.45 0.64
C LEU A 55 10.24 -8.79 -0.85
N GLU A 56 11.10 -9.66 -1.38
CA GLU A 56 11.10 -9.98 -2.81
C GLU A 56 9.85 -10.77 -3.20
N LEU A 57 9.43 -11.76 -2.40
CA LEU A 57 8.18 -12.46 -2.68
C LEU A 57 6.97 -11.56 -2.43
N ALA A 58 7.02 -10.66 -1.44
CA ALA A 58 5.99 -9.65 -1.25
C ALA A 58 5.81 -8.77 -2.50
N PHE A 59 6.92 -8.33 -3.12
CA PHE A 59 6.90 -7.53 -4.33
C PHE A 59 6.21 -8.27 -5.49
N VAL A 60 6.57 -9.55 -5.72
CA VAL A 60 5.95 -10.38 -6.76
C VAL A 60 4.45 -10.55 -6.52
N LEU A 61 4.05 -10.86 -5.28
CA LEU A 61 2.65 -11.01 -4.92
C LEU A 61 1.87 -9.69 -5.04
N ALA A 62 2.49 -8.57 -4.67
CA ALA A 62 1.90 -7.24 -4.80
C ALA A 62 1.63 -6.88 -6.27
N LYS A 63 2.60 -7.13 -7.16
CA LYS A 63 2.44 -6.96 -8.61
C LYS A 63 1.27 -7.79 -9.14
N GLU A 64 1.18 -9.06 -8.75
CA GLU A 64 0.07 -9.93 -9.19
C GLU A 64 -1.29 -9.53 -8.57
N ALA A 65 -1.33 -9.04 -7.34
CA ALA A 65 -2.59 -8.70 -6.67
C ALA A 65 -3.15 -7.34 -7.10
N PHE A 66 -2.29 -6.31 -7.19
CA PHE A 66 -2.74 -4.92 -7.25
C PHE A 66 -2.63 -4.27 -8.63
N THR A 67 -1.87 -4.84 -9.58
CA THR A 67 -1.55 -4.13 -10.84
C THR A 67 -2.15 -4.79 -12.09
N ARG A 68 -3.12 -5.69 -11.95
CA ARG A 68 -3.66 -6.47 -13.09
C ARG A 68 -4.68 -5.72 -13.96
N ARG A 69 -5.43 -4.79 -13.39
CA ARG A 69 -6.61 -4.16 -14.03
C ARG A 69 -6.48 -2.66 -14.24
N PHE A 70 -5.83 -1.96 -13.32
CA PHE A 70 -5.65 -0.51 -13.39
C PHE A 70 -4.26 -0.18 -13.92
N THR A 71 -4.11 1.02 -14.49
CA THR A 71 -2.79 1.52 -14.89
C THR A 71 -1.90 1.61 -13.67
N CYS A 72 -0.68 1.14 -13.81
CA CYS A 72 0.37 1.18 -12.82
C CYS A 72 1.69 1.36 -13.58
N VAL A 73 2.62 2.08 -13.00
CA VAL A 73 3.98 2.26 -13.56
C VAL A 73 5.07 1.80 -12.60
N SER A 74 4.73 1.63 -11.32
CA SER A 74 5.67 1.25 -10.27
C SER A 74 4.89 0.83 -9.02
N ILE A 75 5.48 -0.07 -8.24
CA ILE A 75 5.01 -0.45 -6.89
C ILE A 75 6.17 -0.48 -5.92
N TYR A 76 5.92 -0.22 -4.64
CA TYR A 76 6.86 -0.49 -3.56
C TYR A 76 6.21 -1.38 -2.51
N VAL A 77 7.03 -2.18 -1.83
CA VAL A 77 6.61 -2.98 -0.68
C VAL A 77 7.51 -2.73 0.51
N VAL A 78 6.94 -2.78 1.70
CA VAL A 78 7.66 -2.63 2.97
C VAL A 78 7.03 -3.51 4.03
N ASP A 79 7.86 -4.04 4.92
CA ASP A 79 7.37 -4.80 6.08
C ASP A 79 6.54 -3.89 6.98
N THR A 80 5.34 -4.33 7.39
CA THR A 80 4.44 -3.54 8.24
C THR A 80 5.12 -3.08 9.54
N ARG A 81 6.10 -3.84 10.05
CA ARG A 81 6.87 -3.46 11.26
C ARG A 81 7.72 -2.20 11.10
N ASN A 82 8.06 -1.84 9.86
CA ASN A 82 8.85 -0.65 9.53
C ASN A 82 7.96 0.57 9.19
N VAL A 83 6.64 0.43 9.26
CA VAL A 83 5.69 1.52 9.01
C VAL A 83 5.28 2.14 10.34
N TYR A 84 5.83 3.31 10.63
CA TYR A 84 5.47 4.07 11.83
C TYR A 84 4.23 4.87 11.53
N THR A 85 3.20 4.73 12.37
CA THR A 85 1.91 5.37 12.17
C THR A 85 1.59 6.30 13.33
N SER A 86 1.00 7.44 13.03
CA SER A 86 0.37 8.30 14.02
C SER A 86 -0.95 7.70 14.48
N PRO A 87 -1.57 8.25 15.55
CA PRO A 87 -2.98 8.04 15.82
C PRO A 87 -3.86 8.45 14.63
N MET A 88 -5.05 7.87 14.55
CA MET A 88 -6.11 8.28 13.62
C MET A 88 -6.96 9.35 14.30
N THR A 89 -7.22 10.46 13.62
CA THR A 89 -8.14 11.50 14.09
C THR A 89 -9.49 11.42 13.38
N GLU A 90 -10.45 12.21 13.85
CA GLU A 90 -11.81 12.29 13.33
C GLU A 90 -12.31 13.74 13.30
N GLY A 91 -13.43 13.99 12.61
CA GLY A 91 -14.03 15.32 12.50
C GLY A 91 -13.10 16.33 11.82
N ASN A 92 -12.96 17.50 12.43
CA ASN A 92 -12.11 18.59 11.91
C ASN A 92 -10.74 18.65 12.59
N THR A 93 -10.37 17.64 13.37
CA THR A 93 -9.10 17.61 14.10
C THR A 93 -8.00 17.02 13.24
N SER A 94 -6.93 17.79 13.04
CA SER A 94 -5.76 17.32 12.28
C SER A 94 -4.82 16.51 13.18
N VAL A 95 -4.22 15.45 12.64
CA VAL A 95 -3.19 14.65 13.32
C VAL A 95 -2.00 15.51 13.77
N PHE A 96 -1.73 16.60 13.05
CA PHE A 96 -0.64 17.52 13.38
C PHE A 96 -0.82 18.22 14.74
N GLU A 97 -2.04 18.28 15.28
CA GLU A 97 -2.30 18.79 16.64
C GLU A 97 -1.71 17.87 17.71
N PHE A 98 -1.58 16.57 17.44
CA PHE A 98 -1.06 15.56 18.37
C PHE A 98 0.43 15.24 18.15
N ILE A 99 1.00 15.65 17.02
CA ILE A 99 2.42 15.51 16.74
C ILE A 99 3.16 16.64 17.44
N HIS A 100 3.93 16.28 18.45
CA HIS A 100 4.75 17.21 19.23
C HIS A 100 6.05 17.50 18.47
N GLU A 101 6.56 18.73 18.62
CA GLU A 101 7.86 19.08 18.08
C GLU A 101 8.95 18.34 18.85
N ILE A 102 9.79 17.63 18.11
CA ILE A 102 10.94 16.93 18.66
C ILE A 102 12.18 17.74 18.31
N PRO A 103 13.00 18.14 19.31
CA PRO A 103 14.25 18.83 19.03
C PRO A 103 15.19 17.90 18.26
N ALA A 104 16.06 18.49 17.46
CA ALA A 104 17.03 17.76 16.66
C ALA A 104 17.80 16.76 17.53
N GLN A 105 17.75 15.49 17.13
CA GLN A 105 18.44 14.43 17.85
C GLN A 105 19.89 14.31 17.35
N PRO A 106 20.84 13.93 18.23
CA PRO A 106 22.19 13.62 17.80
C PRO A 106 22.16 12.33 16.95
N GLY A 107 22.72 12.38 15.74
CA GLY A 107 22.79 11.22 14.85
C GLY A 107 22.83 11.62 13.37
N GLU A 108 23.02 10.61 12.52
CA GLU A 108 22.90 10.78 11.08
C GLU A 108 21.42 10.92 10.71
N LYS A 109 21.09 11.95 9.92
CA LYS A 109 19.76 12.10 9.35
C LYS A 109 19.63 11.19 8.14
N ILE A 110 18.60 10.35 8.17
CA ILE A 110 18.26 9.43 7.09
C ILE A 110 16.92 9.82 6.47
N ALA A 111 16.70 9.34 5.26
CA ALA A 111 15.48 9.62 4.50
C ALA A 111 14.28 8.82 5.04
N TYR A 112 13.16 9.54 5.19
CA TYR A 112 11.86 8.98 5.52
C TYR A 112 10.82 9.42 4.49
N GLU A 113 10.09 8.45 3.94
CA GLU A 113 8.92 8.69 3.10
C GLU A 113 7.70 8.94 3.97
N ILE A 114 7.02 10.04 3.72
CA ILE A 114 5.86 10.50 4.48
C ILE A 114 4.59 10.26 3.69
N TYR A 115 3.61 9.62 4.31
CA TYR A 115 2.29 9.40 3.73
C TYR A 115 1.19 10.02 4.58
N GLN A 116 0.19 10.60 3.93
CA GLN A 116 -0.91 11.31 4.57
C GLN A 116 -2.26 10.71 4.19
N LEU A 117 -3.14 10.59 5.17
CA LEU A 117 -4.55 10.29 4.94
C LEU A 117 -5.36 11.59 4.99
N ILE A 118 -5.68 12.14 3.82
CA ILE A 118 -6.44 13.39 3.70
C ILE A 118 -7.95 13.16 3.91
N LYS A 119 -8.44 11.96 3.59
CA LYS A 119 -9.87 11.60 3.73
C LYS A 119 -10.00 10.18 4.24
N ARG A 120 -10.80 9.97 5.29
CA ARG A 120 -11.07 8.62 5.81
C ARG A 120 -11.72 7.73 4.74
N GLY A 121 -11.33 6.45 4.73
CA GLY A 121 -11.75 5.48 3.73
C GLY A 121 -11.12 5.68 2.35
N LYS A 122 -10.14 6.58 2.22
CA LYS A 122 -9.27 6.70 1.04
C LYS A 122 -7.86 6.20 1.38
N GLN A 123 -7.03 6.14 0.36
CA GLN A 123 -5.63 5.72 0.46
C GLN A 123 -4.80 6.76 1.22
N HIS A 124 -3.79 6.28 1.93
CA HIS A 124 -2.64 7.09 2.32
C HIS A 124 -1.83 7.43 1.07
N ILE A 125 -1.57 8.71 0.86
CA ILE A 125 -0.87 9.23 -0.31
C ILE A 125 0.49 9.76 0.10
N HIS A 126 1.52 9.42 -0.66
CA HIS A 126 2.88 9.93 -0.47
C HIS A 126 2.88 11.46 -0.61
N ALA A 127 3.35 12.14 0.43
CA ALA A 127 3.44 13.60 0.49
C ALA A 127 4.85 14.10 0.14
N GLY A 128 5.87 13.27 0.37
CA GLY A 128 7.26 13.55 0.07
C GLY A 128 8.22 12.92 1.08
N THR A 129 9.47 13.38 1.05
CA THR A 129 10.57 12.81 1.82
C THR A 129 11.11 13.83 2.81
N VAL A 130 11.43 13.40 4.02
CA VAL A 130 12.05 14.23 5.07
C VAL A 130 13.34 13.57 5.59
N GLN A 131 14.23 14.38 6.16
CA GLN A 131 15.50 13.92 6.74
C GLN A 131 15.43 14.01 8.27
N ALA A 132 15.56 12.88 8.95
CA ALA A 132 15.46 12.80 10.41
C ALA A 132 16.27 11.61 10.95
N VAL A 133 16.56 11.60 12.25
CA VAL A 133 17.26 10.49 12.91
C VAL A 133 16.26 9.40 13.33
N THR A 134 15.06 9.80 13.73
CA THR A 134 14.00 8.89 14.21
C THR A 134 12.70 9.07 13.43
N PRO A 135 11.82 8.05 13.40
CA PRO A 135 10.51 8.18 12.77
C PRO A 135 9.64 9.26 13.40
N GLN A 136 9.74 9.46 14.72
CA GLN A 136 8.99 10.49 15.43
C GLN A 136 9.50 11.89 15.06
N GLU A 137 10.82 12.08 14.97
CA GLU A 137 11.41 13.32 14.44
C GLU A 137 10.98 13.55 12.98
N ALA A 138 10.93 12.49 12.15
CA ALA A 138 10.43 12.58 10.78
C ALA A 138 8.97 13.09 10.72
N MET A 139 8.10 12.61 11.61
CA MET A 139 6.72 13.11 11.71
C MET A 139 6.66 14.57 12.19
N SER A 140 7.55 14.97 13.10
CA SER A 140 7.69 16.37 13.55
C SER A 140 8.16 17.29 12.40
N GLU A 141 9.15 16.86 11.60
CA GLU A 141 9.58 17.61 10.41
C GLU A 141 8.49 17.66 9.34
N ALA A 142 7.77 16.55 9.13
CA ALA A 142 6.61 16.51 8.23
C ALA A 142 5.52 17.50 8.65
N LYS A 143 5.29 17.70 9.97
CA LYS A 143 4.36 18.72 10.47
C LYS A 143 4.78 20.12 10.04
N LYS A 144 6.06 20.47 10.16
CA LYS A 144 6.57 21.81 9.78
C LYS A 144 6.36 22.09 8.29
N VAL A 145 6.55 21.07 7.44
CA VAL A 145 6.48 21.21 5.98
C VAL A 145 5.05 21.13 5.45
N TYR A 146 4.23 20.20 5.97
CA TYR A 146 2.96 19.82 5.36
C TYR A 146 1.71 20.29 6.12
N ASN A 147 1.86 20.93 7.29
CA ASN A 147 0.72 21.51 8.00
C ASN A 147 0.23 22.80 7.31
N THR A 148 -0.53 22.62 6.23
CA THR A 148 -1.06 23.67 5.36
C THR A 148 -2.46 24.15 5.77
N GLY A 149 -2.91 23.82 6.99
CA GLY A 149 -4.28 24.10 7.46
C GLY A 149 -5.34 23.12 6.96
N LYS A 150 -4.97 22.16 6.09
CA LYS A 150 -5.84 21.03 5.73
C LYS A 150 -5.87 20.01 6.86
N VAL A 151 -7.06 19.45 7.11
CA VAL A 151 -7.22 18.34 8.05
C VAL A 151 -6.58 17.09 7.46
N ILE A 152 -5.58 16.57 8.17
CA ILE A 152 -4.94 15.28 7.86
C ILE A 152 -5.32 14.32 8.98
N TYR A 153 -5.90 13.17 8.63
CA TYR A 153 -6.44 12.23 9.61
C TYR A 153 -5.40 11.27 10.18
N ASN A 154 -4.35 10.98 9.41
CA ASN A 154 -3.32 10.03 9.80
C ASN A 154 -2.03 10.29 9.00
N LEU A 155 -0.89 10.01 9.62
CA LEU A 155 0.43 10.22 9.06
C LEU A 155 1.27 8.95 9.24
N TRP A 156 1.91 8.49 8.17
CA TRP A 156 2.90 7.43 8.24
C TRP A 156 4.30 7.97 7.93
N ALA A 157 5.30 7.39 8.59
CA ALA A 157 6.70 7.61 8.30
C ALA A 157 7.39 6.26 8.08
N ILE A 158 8.05 6.11 6.94
CA ILE A 158 8.70 4.86 6.52
C ILE A 158 10.12 5.19 6.12
N ARG A 159 11.11 4.51 6.70
CA ARG A 159 12.51 4.74 6.35
C ARG A 159 12.74 4.27 4.91
N THR A 160 13.37 5.12 4.09
CA THR A 160 13.57 4.83 2.66
C THR A 160 14.38 3.54 2.44
N SER A 161 15.37 3.23 3.29
CA SER A 161 16.16 1.99 3.18
C SER A 161 15.38 0.70 3.42
N ASP A 162 14.22 0.78 4.07
CA ASP A 162 13.42 -0.39 4.44
C ASP A 162 12.40 -0.75 3.35
N ILE A 163 12.29 0.12 2.33
CA ILE A 163 11.36 -0.02 1.21
C ILE A 163 12.05 -0.77 0.07
N ARG A 164 11.38 -1.80 -0.45
CA ARG A 164 11.75 -2.42 -1.72
C ARG A 164 11.12 -1.66 -2.88
N PHE A 165 11.90 -0.76 -3.46
CA PHE A 165 11.52 0.03 -4.62
C PHE A 165 11.50 -0.80 -5.90
N THR A 166 10.56 -0.59 -6.82
CA THR A 166 10.67 -1.07 -8.22
C THR A 166 11.97 -0.54 -8.82
N LYS A 167 12.79 -1.42 -9.40
CA LYS A 167 14.04 -1.06 -10.08
C LYS A 167 13.76 -0.57 -11.51
N PRO A 168 14.66 0.22 -12.12
CA PRO A 168 14.49 0.70 -13.50
C PRO A 168 14.18 -0.44 -14.49
N GLU A 169 14.90 -1.55 -14.41
CA GLU A 169 14.70 -2.73 -15.26
C GLU A 169 13.37 -3.45 -15.02
N GLU A 170 12.74 -3.26 -13.85
CA GLU A 170 11.47 -3.87 -13.49
C GLU A 170 10.27 -3.02 -13.95
N GLN A 171 10.47 -1.77 -14.38
CA GLN A 171 9.39 -0.93 -14.91
C GLN A 171 8.76 -1.53 -16.17
N GLU A 172 9.52 -2.37 -16.89
CA GLU A 172 9.04 -3.12 -18.06
C GLU A 172 7.85 -4.04 -17.75
N LEU A 173 7.67 -4.44 -16.47
CA LEU A 173 6.55 -5.26 -16.02
C LEU A 173 5.18 -4.64 -16.29
N TRP A 174 5.11 -3.30 -16.43
CA TRP A 174 3.88 -2.58 -16.70
C TRP A 174 3.82 -1.90 -18.07
N LEU A 175 4.81 -2.14 -18.93
CA LEU A 175 4.73 -1.66 -20.30
C LEU A 175 3.53 -2.29 -21.00
N THR A 176 2.66 -1.42 -21.51
CA THR A 176 1.53 -1.83 -22.34
C THR A 176 1.81 -1.44 -23.78
N LEU A 177 1.42 -2.31 -24.68
CA LEU A 177 1.42 -2.02 -26.11
C LEU A 177 0.35 -0.94 -26.39
N PRO A 178 0.71 0.27 -26.88
CA PRO A 178 -0.23 1.37 -27.09
C PRO A 178 -1.42 1.03 -27.98
N GLU A 179 -1.26 0.04 -28.87
CA GLU A 179 -2.29 -0.47 -29.77
C GLU A 179 -3.34 -1.34 -29.06
N LYS A 180 -3.05 -1.88 -27.87
CA LYS A 180 -3.92 -2.79 -27.11
C LYS A 180 -4.84 -2.04 -26.14
N LYS A 181 -5.71 -1.19 -26.70
CA LYS A 181 -6.63 -0.32 -25.94
C LYS A 181 -7.75 -1.04 -25.17
N PHE A 182 -7.95 -2.34 -25.39
CA PHE A 182 -9.03 -3.13 -24.77
C PHE A 182 -8.91 -3.31 -23.24
N ARG A 183 -7.77 -2.95 -22.63
CA ARG A 183 -7.61 -3.03 -21.17
C ARG A 183 -8.18 -1.81 -20.44
N ASP A 184 -8.32 -0.69 -21.13
CA ASP A 184 -8.87 0.54 -20.55
C ASP A 184 -10.38 0.60 -20.80
N ALA A 185 -11.17 0.54 -19.72
CA ALA A 185 -12.62 0.65 -19.81
C ALA A 185 -13.07 1.95 -20.50
N SER A 186 -12.28 3.03 -20.39
CA SER A 186 -12.56 4.30 -21.06
C SER A 186 -12.48 4.21 -22.59
N ALA A 187 -11.68 3.26 -23.13
CA ALA A 187 -11.55 3.07 -24.57
C ALA A 187 -12.84 2.55 -25.24
N TYR A 188 -13.73 1.92 -24.49
CA TYR A 188 -14.98 1.37 -25.02
C TYR A 188 -16.07 2.42 -25.27
N LYS A 189 -15.89 3.65 -24.74
CA LYS A 189 -16.81 4.78 -24.87
C LYS A 189 -18.28 4.40 -24.61
N ALA A 190 -18.51 3.53 -23.62
CA ALA A 190 -19.84 3.02 -23.32
C ALA A 190 -20.80 4.14 -22.88
N GLY A 191 -20.30 5.16 -22.17
CA GLY A 191 -21.06 6.36 -21.83
C GLY A 191 -21.55 7.12 -23.06
N ASP A 192 -20.65 7.42 -24.00
CA ASP A 192 -20.99 8.11 -25.25
C ASP A 192 -22.07 7.33 -26.04
N LYS A 193 -21.90 6.00 -26.16
CA LYS A 193 -22.88 5.11 -26.82
C LYS A 193 -24.24 5.09 -26.14
N LEU A 194 -24.26 5.11 -24.81
CA LEU A 194 -25.50 5.16 -24.02
C LEU A 194 -26.21 6.50 -24.22
N THR A 195 -25.47 7.61 -24.17
CA THR A 195 -26.00 8.95 -24.43
C THR A 195 -26.61 9.02 -25.83
N GLU A 196 -25.87 8.55 -26.85
CA GLU A 196 -26.35 8.53 -28.24
C GLU A 196 -27.62 7.67 -28.41
N PHE A 197 -27.69 6.51 -27.74
CA PHE A 197 -28.89 5.66 -27.75
C PHE A 197 -30.10 6.36 -27.12
N LEU A 198 -29.93 6.98 -25.96
CA LEU A 198 -31.00 7.67 -25.25
C LEU A 198 -31.51 8.89 -26.03
N ASP A 199 -30.63 9.61 -26.72
CA ASP A 199 -31.02 10.76 -27.53
C ASP A 199 -31.80 10.34 -28.79
N ARG A 200 -31.47 9.18 -29.39
CA ARG A 200 -32.26 8.61 -30.50
C ARG A 200 -33.68 8.18 -30.10
N GLN A 201 -33.94 7.88 -28.84
CA GLN A 201 -35.29 7.51 -28.36
C GLN A 201 -36.17 8.70 -27.98
N LYS A 202 -35.59 9.91 -27.87
CA LYS A 202 -36.33 11.15 -27.57
C LYS A 202 -36.86 11.85 -28.83
N ASN A 203 -36.34 11.49 -29.99
CA ASN A 203 -36.83 11.90 -31.31
C ASN A 203 -37.77 10.85 -31.88
#